data_AF-A0A0J0ZX98-F1
#
_entry.id   AF-A0A0J0ZX98-F1
#
_cell.length_a   1.000
_cell.length_b   1.000
_cell.length_c   1.000
_cell.angle_alpha   90.00
_cell.angle_beta   90.00
_cell.angle_gamma   90.00
#
_symmetry.space_group_name_H-M   'P 1'
#
loop_
_entity.id
_entity.type
_entity.pdbx_description
1 polymer ?
#
loop_
_entity_poly.entity_id
_entity_poly.type
_entity_poly.pdbx_seq_one_letter_code
_entity_poly.pdbx_strand_id
1 'polypeptide(L)'
;MKESEITKATFYNFFHSKERFIEICLIVQKERLKEKVVSIVEYAQDTNAADKLKQLYFLHTDVEGMYYLLFKAMFETKLSYPKAYISAVRYRTWLMNEIYIQLIKLKTDATFQDAKLF
;
A
#
# COMPACT_ATOMS: atom_id res chain seq x y z
N MET A 1 -11.01 21.74 3.13
CA MET A 1 -12.06 22.54 2.47
C MET A 1 -11.46 23.72 1.73
N LYS A 2 -10.59 24.53 2.35
CA LYS A 2 -9.90 25.63 1.65
C LYS A 2 -9.06 25.16 0.44
N GLU A 3 -8.34 24.06 0.56
CA GLU A 3 -7.49 23.53 -0.53
C GLU A 3 -8.29 22.97 -1.72
N SER A 4 -9.48 22.43 -1.47
CA SER A 4 -10.32 21.82 -2.50
C SER A 4 -11.33 22.81 -3.10
N GLU A 5 -11.35 24.05 -2.63
CA GLU A 5 -12.26 25.13 -3.05
C GLU A 5 -13.77 24.77 -3.07
N ILE A 6 -14.17 23.74 -2.32
CA ILE A 6 -15.58 23.31 -2.18
C ILE A 6 -16.15 23.64 -0.81
N THR A 7 -17.46 23.83 -0.78
CA THR A 7 -18.19 24.02 0.49
C THR A 7 -18.25 22.74 1.31
N LYS A 8 -18.45 22.90 2.62
CA LYS A 8 -18.70 21.77 3.52
C LYS A 8 -19.90 20.94 3.08
N ALA A 9 -21.00 21.60 2.68
CA ALA A 9 -22.20 20.90 2.22
C ALA A 9 -21.92 20.03 0.99
N THR A 10 -21.21 20.58 0.00
CA THR A 10 -20.79 19.84 -1.21
C THR A 10 -19.96 18.60 -0.86
N PHE A 11 -18.99 18.73 0.04
CA PHE A 11 -18.19 17.58 0.47
C PHE A 11 -19.03 16.47 1.10
N TYR A 12 -19.94 16.81 2.02
CA TYR A 12 -20.78 15.80 2.67
C TYR A 12 -21.84 15.21 1.72
N ASN A 13 -22.25 15.94 0.68
CA ASN A 13 -23.09 15.39 -0.38
C ASN A 13 -22.36 14.29 -1.17
N PHE A 14 -21.07 14.48 -1.49
CA PHE A 14 -20.28 13.49 -2.23
C PHE A 14 -19.81 12.31 -1.38
N PHE A 15 -19.28 12.59 -0.19
CA PHE A 15 -18.57 11.57 0.60
C PHE A 15 -19.34 11.08 1.81
N HIS A 16 -20.44 11.72 2.19
CA HIS A 16 -21.28 11.41 3.36
C HIS A 16 -20.60 11.54 4.74
N SER A 17 -19.31 11.23 4.87
CA SER A 17 -18.54 11.42 6.09
C SER A 17 -17.04 11.55 5.79
N LYS A 18 -16.28 12.06 6.77
CA LYS A 18 -14.82 12.07 6.70
C LYS A 18 -14.23 10.65 6.67
N GLU A 19 -14.83 9.72 7.41
CA GLU A 19 -14.43 8.31 7.43
C GLU A 19 -14.57 7.70 6.03
N ARG A 20 -15.71 7.91 5.38
CA ARG A 20 -15.96 7.37 4.03
C ARG A 20 -15.02 7.98 2.99
N PHE A 21 -14.71 9.25 3.11
CA PHE A 21 -13.68 9.90 2.28
C PHE A 21 -12.30 9.21 2.44
N ILE A 22 -11.85 9.01 3.69
CA ILE A 22 -10.58 8.32 3.99
C ILE A 22 -10.57 6.90 3.42
N GLU A 23 -11.66 6.15 3.58
CA GLU A 23 -11.79 4.81 3.00
C GLU A 23 -11.62 4.82 1.48
N ILE A 24 -12.30 5.74 0.77
CA ILE A 24 -12.22 5.84 -0.69
C ILE A 24 -10.80 6.18 -1.12
N CYS A 25 -10.15 7.17 -0.48
CA CYS A 25 -8.77 7.53 -0.77
C CYS A 25 -7.82 6.34 -0.59
N LEU A 26 -7.96 5.59 0.50
CA LEU A 26 -7.14 4.42 0.76
C LEU A 26 -7.39 3.29 -0.24
N ILE A 27 -8.64 3.03 -0.63
CA ILE A 27 -8.96 2.02 -1.64
C ILE A 27 -8.29 2.38 -2.97
N VAL A 28 -8.46 3.61 -3.44
CA VAL A 28 -7.90 4.03 -4.74
C VAL A 28 -6.37 3.95 -4.74
N GLN A 29 -5.71 4.45 -3.69
CA GLN A 29 -4.24 4.37 -3.60
C GLN A 29 -3.75 2.92 -3.52
N LYS A 30 -4.43 2.09 -2.73
CA LYS A 30 -4.11 0.68 -2.56
C LYS A 30 -4.24 -0.13 -3.84
N GLU A 31 -5.33 0.03 -4.60
CA GLU A 31 -5.50 -0.71 -5.86
C GLU A 31 -4.43 -0.29 -6.89
N ARG A 32 -4.16 1.00 -7.05
CA ARG A 32 -3.09 1.50 -7.95
C ARG A 32 -1.71 0.99 -7.55
N LEU A 33 -1.42 0.99 -6.26
CA LEU A 33 -0.14 0.48 -5.75
C LEU A 33 -0.03 -1.04 -5.96
N LYS A 34 -1.13 -1.78 -5.73
CA LYS A 34 -1.20 -3.22 -5.98
C LYS A 34 -0.95 -3.56 -7.45
N GLU A 35 -1.56 -2.83 -8.38
CA GLU A 35 -1.30 -2.97 -9.82
C GLU A 35 0.19 -2.79 -10.16
N LYS A 36 0.86 -1.80 -9.57
CA LYS A 36 2.30 -1.60 -9.76
C LYS A 36 3.12 -2.75 -9.20
N VAL A 37 2.80 -3.25 -8.01
CA VAL A 37 3.49 -4.42 -7.44
C VAL A 37 3.33 -5.62 -8.36
N VAL A 38 2.11 -5.91 -8.82
CA VAL A 38 1.82 -6.99 -9.77
C VAL A 38 2.63 -6.80 -11.06
N SER A 39 2.71 -5.58 -11.59
CA SER A 39 3.54 -5.27 -12.77
C SER A 39 5.02 -5.65 -12.58
N ILE A 40 5.58 -5.39 -11.40
CA ILE A 40 6.97 -5.74 -11.05
C ILE A 40 7.14 -7.26 -10.90
N VAL A 41 6.23 -7.94 -10.20
CA VAL A 41 6.44 -9.35 -9.85
C VAL A 41 6.10 -10.32 -11.00
N GLU A 42 5.05 -10.05 -11.77
CA GLU A 42 4.53 -10.95 -12.82
C GLU A 42 5.02 -10.60 -14.23
N TYR A 43 5.01 -9.32 -14.61
CA TYR A 43 5.17 -8.93 -16.02
C TYR A 43 6.59 -8.53 -16.43
N ALA A 44 7.48 -8.28 -15.46
CA ALA A 44 8.89 -8.00 -15.73
C ALA A 44 9.66 -9.32 -15.95
N GLN A 45 9.43 -9.98 -17.09
CA GLN A 45 9.96 -11.32 -17.43
C GLN A 45 11.50 -11.38 -17.47
N ASP A 46 12.18 -10.28 -17.81
CA ASP A 46 13.64 -10.22 -17.92
C ASP A 46 14.35 -9.71 -16.66
N THR A 47 13.61 -9.40 -15.59
CA THR A 47 14.21 -8.95 -14.32
C THR A 47 14.38 -10.11 -13.35
N ASN A 48 15.60 -10.27 -12.82
CA ASN A 48 15.87 -11.27 -11.80
C ASN A 48 15.15 -10.89 -10.47
N ALA A 49 15.02 -11.86 -9.56
CA ALA A 49 14.30 -11.64 -8.31
C ALA A 49 14.92 -10.55 -7.40
N ALA A 50 16.24 -10.31 -7.50
CA ALA A 50 16.92 -9.26 -6.73
C ALA A 50 16.53 -7.86 -7.24
N ASP A 51 16.48 -7.68 -8.56
CA ASP A 51 16.03 -6.44 -9.18
C ASP A 51 14.55 -6.16 -8.89
N LYS A 52 13.71 -7.21 -8.88
CA LYS A 52 12.30 -7.08 -8.46
C LYS A 52 12.18 -6.62 -7.01
N LEU A 53 12.93 -7.22 -6.09
CA LEU A 53 12.96 -6.79 -4.68
C LEU A 53 13.43 -5.34 -4.53
N LYS A 54 14.45 -4.93 -5.29
CA LYS A 54 14.94 -3.55 -5.32
C LYS A 54 13.87 -2.57 -5.80
N GLN A 55 13.13 -2.92 -6.85
CA GLN A 55 12.01 -2.10 -7.35
C GLN A 55 10.87 -2.01 -6.33
N LEU A 56 10.51 -3.13 -5.70
CA LEU A 56 9.52 -3.14 -4.61
C LEU A 56 9.97 -2.26 -3.45
N TYR A 57 11.27 -2.24 -3.13
CA TYR A 57 11.81 -1.43 -2.03
C TYR A 57 11.64 0.06 -2.32
N PHE A 58 12.05 0.52 -3.51
CA PHE A 58 11.88 1.92 -3.89
C PHE A 58 10.42 2.33 -3.99
N LEU A 59 9.55 1.45 -4.49
CA LEU A 59 8.11 1.72 -4.57
C LEU A 59 7.46 1.95 -3.18
N HIS A 60 8.03 1.38 -2.12
CA HIS A 60 7.46 1.43 -0.76
C HIS A 60 8.26 2.27 0.24
N THR A 61 9.41 2.83 -0.14
CA THR A 61 10.22 3.71 0.73
C THR A 61 10.15 5.18 0.33
N ASP A 62 9.53 5.50 -0.80
CA ASP A 62 9.27 6.87 -1.22
C ASP A 62 8.21 7.54 -0.31
N VAL A 63 8.64 8.53 0.47
CA VAL A 63 7.80 9.32 1.39
C VAL A 63 6.84 10.27 0.68
N GLU A 64 7.07 10.56 -0.60
CA GLU A 64 6.16 11.28 -1.47
C GLU A 64 5.37 10.33 -2.39
N GLY A 65 5.64 9.03 -2.26
CA GLY A 65 5.12 7.98 -3.12
C GLY A 65 3.75 7.43 -2.72
N MET A 66 3.21 6.55 -3.57
CA MET A 66 1.86 5.97 -3.46
C MET A 66 1.63 5.17 -2.16
N TYR A 67 2.69 4.63 -1.55
CA TYR A 67 2.57 3.86 -0.31
C TYR A 67 2.40 4.72 0.95
N TYR A 68 2.82 5.99 0.91
CA TYR A 68 2.86 6.84 2.10
C TYR A 68 1.51 6.95 2.81
N LEU A 69 0.40 7.04 2.06
CA LEU A 69 -0.94 7.12 2.66
C LEU A 69 -1.32 5.82 3.40
N LEU A 70 -1.02 4.66 2.80
CA LEU A 70 -1.27 3.35 3.43
C LEU A 70 -0.39 3.17 4.66
N PHE A 71 0.87 3.58 4.57
CA PHE A 71 1.79 3.57 5.70
C PHE A 71 1.25 4.38 6.87
N LYS A 72 0.87 5.65 6.66
CA LYS A 72 0.27 6.48 7.71
C LYS A 72 -1.01 5.88 8.29
N ALA A 73 -1.87 5.30 7.44
CA ALA A 73 -3.10 4.69 7.91
C ALA A 73 -2.87 3.56 8.93
N MET A 74 -1.77 2.79 8.82
CA MET A 74 -1.47 1.73 9.79
C MET A 74 -1.20 2.26 11.19
N PHE A 75 -0.61 3.44 11.33
CA PHE A 75 -0.22 4.00 12.62
C PHE A 75 -1.27 4.95 13.20
N GLU A 76 -1.95 5.72 12.35
CA GLU A 76 -2.78 6.84 12.81
C GLU A 76 -4.26 6.49 12.94
N THR A 77 -4.74 5.44 12.25
CA THR A 77 -6.18 5.22 12.10
C THR A 77 -6.76 4.10 12.96
N LYS A 78 -5.93 3.36 13.71
CA LYS A 78 -6.34 2.18 14.47
C LYS A 78 -7.53 2.41 15.40
N LEU A 79 -7.55 3.54 16.11
CA LEU A 79 -8.61 3.86 17.08
C LEU A 79 -9.76 4.67 16.45
N SER A 80 -9.47 5.54 15.48
CA SER A 80 -10.44 6.49 14.93
C SER A 80 -11.15 6.00 13.67
N TYR A 81 -10.49 5.20 12.84
CA TYR A 81 -11.02 4.68 11.57
C TYR A 81 -10.59 3.21 11.37
N PRO A 82 -11.18 2.26 12.12
CA PRO A 82 -10.72 0.87 12.15
C PRO A 82 -10.78 0.18 10.78
N LYS A 83 -11.70 0.56 9.90
CA LYS A 83 -11.77 0.03 8.52
C LYS A 83 -10.57 0.45 7.66
N ALA A 84 -10.15 1.71 7.78
CA ALA A 84 -8.96 2.23 7.12
C ALA A 84 -7.71 1.48 7.60
N TYR A 85 -7.58 1.30 8.92
CA TYR A 85 -6.51 0.51 9.53
C TYR A 85 -6.47 -0.92 9.01
N ILE A 86 -7.61 -1.62 9.02
CA ILE A 86 -7.70 -3.00 8.51
C ILE A 86 -7.31 -3.07 7.02
N SER A 87 -7.74 -2.10 6.21
CA SER A 87 -7.38 -2.04 4.79
C SER A 87 -5.86 -1.94 4.58
N ALA A 88 -5.21 -1.06 5.33
CA ALA A 88 -3.76 -0.86 5.26
C ALA A 88 -2.97 -2.10 5.76
N VAL A 89 -3.38 -2.70 6.88
CA VAL A 89 -2.74 -3.92 7.40
C VAL A 89 -2.89 -5.09 6.43
N ARG A 90 -4.07 -5.26 5.80
CA ARG A 90 -4.29 -6.30 4.79
C ARG A 90 -3.38 -6.12 3.58
N TYR A 91 -3.21 -4.88 3.11
CA TYR A 91 -2.24 -4.59 2.05
C TYR A 91 -0.82 -4.97 2.47
N ARG A 92 -0.39 -4.60 3.68
CA ARG A 92 0.95 -4.93 4.19
C ARG A 92 1.17 -6.45 4.26
N THR A 93 0.18 -7.21 4.73
CA THR A 93 0.22 -8.68 4.75
C THR A 93 0.37 -9.26 3.35
N TRP A 94 -0.40 -8.75 2.38
CA TRP A 94 -0.27 -9.17 0.99
C TRP A 94 1.11 -8.85 0.40
N LEU A 95 1.62 -7.64 0.60
CA LEU A 95 2.94 -7.24 0.13
C LEU A 95 4.06 -8.11 0.70
N MET A 96 4.03 -8.43 2.00
CA MET A 96 5.01 -9.31 2.63
C MET A 96 5.00 -10.72 1.99
N ASN A 97 3.84 -11.21 1.55
CA ASN A 97 3.75 -12.46 0.81
C ASN A 97 4.42 -12.36 -0.57
N GLU A 98 4.20 -11.27 -1.30
CA GLU A 98 4.87 -11.04 -2.60
C GLU A 98 6.39 -10.98 -2.45
N ILE A 99 6.89 -10.28 -1.43
CA ILE A 99 8.33 -10.19 -1.10
C ILE A 99 8.88 -11.56 -0.75
N TYR A 100 8.19 -12.33 0.09
CA TYR A 100 8.57 -13.69 0.44
C TYR A 100 8.71 -14.58 -0.80
N ILE A 101 7.75 -14.52 -1.74
CA ILE A 101 7.80 -15.27 -3.00
C ILE A 101 9.02 -14.89 -3.85
N GLN A 102 9.48 -13.63 -3.83
CA GLN A 102 10.71 -13.26 -4.54
C GLN A 102 11.96 -13.69 -3.76
N LEU A 103 11.97 -13.60 -2.43
CA LEU A 103 13.12 -13.98 -1.60
C LEU A 103 13.47 -15.47 -1.75
N ILE A 104 12.48 -16.37 -1.75
CA ILE A 104 12.73 -17.81 -1.90
C ILE A 104 13.36 -18.20 -3.24
N LYS A 105 13.20 -17.35 -4.28
CA LYS A 105 13.87 -17.53 -5.58
C LYS A 105 15.35 -17.19 -5.54
N LEU A 106 15.78 -16.38 -4.56
CA LEU A 106 17.19 -16.01 -4.36
C LEU A 106 17.86 -16.90 -3.30
N LYS A 107 17.11 -17.24 -2.25
CA LYS A 107 17.60 -17.97 -1.08
C LYS A 107 16.53 -18.97 -0.65
N THR A 108 16.73 -20.25 -0.95
CA THR A 108 15.72 -21.31 -0.75
C THR A 108 15.37 -21.58 0.71
N ASP A 109 16.25 -21.22 1.66
CA ASP A 109 16.02 -21.27 3.11
C ASP A 109 15.45 -19.96 3.69
N ALA A 110 15.10 -18.98 2.85
CA ALA A 110 14.43 -17.76 3.30
C ALA A 110 13.08 -18.08 3.93
N THR A 111 12.78 -17.39 5.02
CA THR A 111 11.55 -17.53 5.79
C THR A 111 10.62 -16.35 5.57
N PHE A 112 9.35 -16.51 5.95
CA PHE A 112 8.43 -15.37 5.97
C PHE A 112 8.87 -14.27 6.95
N GLN A 113 9.68 -14.57 7.97
CA GLN A 113 10.21 -13.54 8.87
C GLN A 113 11.24 -12.65 8.17
N ASP A 114 12.03 -13.19 7.25
CA ASP A 114 12.97 -12.41 6.46
C ASP A 114 12.23 -11.36 5.60
N ALA A 115 11.05 -11.71 5.09
CA ALA A 115 10.19 -10.77 4.37
C ALA A 115 9.59 -9.66 5.26
N LYS A 116 9.53 -9.84 6.58
CA LYS A 116 9.02 -8.80 7.51
C LYS A 116 10.05 -7.70 7.80
N LEU A 117 11.32 -7.95 7.47
CA LEU A 117 12.40 -6.96 7.59
C LEU A 117 12.34 -5.91 6.45
N PHE A 118 11.50 -6.15 5.45
CA PHE A 118 11.17 -5.24 4.36
C PHE A 118 10.08 -4.25 4.78
#